data_AF-A0A1X9Z5E1-F1
#
_entry.id   AF-A0A1X9Z5E1-F1
#
_cell.length_a   1.000
_cell.length_b   1.000
_cell.length_c   1.000
_cell.angle_alpha   90.00
_cell.angle_beta   90.00
_cell.angle_gamma   90.00
#
_symmetry.space_group_name_H-M   'P 1'
#
loop_
_entity.id
_entity.type
_entity.pdbx_description
1 polymer ?
#
loop_
_entity_poly.entity_id
_entity_poly.type
_entity_poly.pdbx_seq_one_letter_code
_entity_poly.pdbx_strand_id
1 'polypeptide(L)'
;MKKKLLLLTVSAIVGLTACKKAAVLQDEVVNTKKTMSGVSVQSLTQTNVFNVTEKINASIERDRLKNGYYLTDFTATGLYMAPGATLDITVEQTAGTRLPKLLIGTYSRYGTWNTQPTVVQLTAGTNTISNAVGGLLWIRYTNSTTGSTAKLTFNSGYTYAPYYKLGVTTNSDWINQLQTYTTPDVVLEGTNCFIVVSRTKAIQYQAEDQSAILNKITQVIALEDDLNGLDNSLPAHAKNVHTYLLTQHEDPAYYFFAYDYRTAYITSDVNAILTLSAVGTNGWGLWHELGHQHQMMWRWGALGEVTVNLYSLYVQRTLTPSINRLVNDGVWPKAFTYLGKPAGTKDYNGSASYANPLTDLFIRLCMFQQLTLAYGDNFYRTLAKNMRVENPTLANDDARLRYFMLKACSISGKNLSNFFQKWGLNLSTPAATTQIYADMAALGLPAPSTDPSTLQDNVAPLTELSKTGWSINSFSSEETSGEGAINGRAATLIDGSYSTFWHSRWTTSPTSYPHQVVIDLGSSKSANGLSLVQRSGLSRAIKNFQVLTSTDNITFTSVNNYVAQNVAGAQYFAFGSTKTLRYLKVIATSAQDGLQFASLAELGLYN
;
A
#
# COMPACT_ATOMS: atom_id res chain seq x y z
N MET A 1 8.41 -46.02 -16.74
CA MET A 1 7.37 -46.99 -17.19
C MET A 1 6.04 -46.25 -17.42
N LYS A 2 5.14 -46.84 -18.21
CA LYS A 2 3.88 -46.21 -18.66
C LYS A 2 2.82 -46.11 -17.54
N LYS A 3 1.97 -45.09 -17.59
CA LYS A 3 0.49 -45.25 -17.50
C LYS A 3 -0.23 -44.07 -18.15
N LYS A 4 -1.02 -44.38 -19.20
CA LYS A 4 -2.05 -43.49 -19.77
C LYS A 4 -3.39 -43.80 -19.11
N LEU A 5 -4.26 -42.81 -18.95
CA LEU A 5 -5.72 -42.93 -18.98
C LEU A 5 -6.34 -41.52 -18.94
N LEU A 6 -7.56 -41.26 -19.39
CA LEU A 6 -8.20 -41.49 -20.70
C LEU A 6 -9.36 -40.47 -20.77
N LEU A 7 -9.61 -39.83 -21.92
CA LEU A 7 -10.79 -38.97 -22.08
C LEU A 7 -12.07 -39.82 -22.08
N LEU A 8 -13.14 -39.36 -21.42
CA LEU A 8 -14.49 -39.81 -21.68
C LEU A 8 -15.43 -38.61 -21.88
N THR A 9 -15.92 -38.45 -23.10
CA THR A 9 -17.06 -37.59 -23.45
C THR A 9 -18.35 -38.39 -23.36
N VAL A 10 -19.40 -37.82 -22.77
CA VAL A 10 -20.77 -38.34 -22.87
C VAL A 10 -21.67 -37.21 -23.34
N SER A 11 -22.34 -37.42 -24.49
CA SER A 11 -23.44 -36.58 -24.95
C SER A 11 -24.77 -37.25 -24.58
N ALA A 12 -25.75 -36.45 -24.16
CA ALA A 12 -27.15 -36.86 -24.07
C ALA A 12 -28.03 -35.76 -24.66
N ILE A 13 -29.00 -36.16 -25.49
CA ILE A 13 -29.91 -35.30 -26.25
C ILE A 13 -31.35 -35.71 -25.89
N VAL A 14 -32.34 -34.88 -26.23
CA VAL A 14 -33.81 -35.05 -26.09
C VAL A 14 -34.36 -34.60 -24.71
N GLY A 15 -35.44 -33.82 -24.62
CA GLY A 15 -36.31 -33.25 -25.67
C GLY A 15 -37.29 -32.17 -25.14
N LEU A 16 -38.02 -31.52 -26.05
CA LEU A 16 -38.78 -30.28 -25.79
C LEU A 16 -40.24 -30.47 -25.36
N THR A 17 -40.76 -29.46 -24.66
CA THR A 17 -42.12 -28.86 -24.83
C THR A 17 -41.99 -27.36 -24.50
N ALA A 18 -42.03 -26.42 -25.47
CA ALA A 18 -43.22 -25.82 -26.10
C ALA A 18 -44.23 -25.25 -25.07
N CYS A 19 -44.66 -23.97 -25.08
CA CYS A 19 -44.57 -22.86 -26.04
C CYS A 19 -44.35 -21.52 -25.27
N LYS A 20 -44.31 -20.30 -25.84
CA LYS A 20 -44.69 -19.78 -27.17
C LYS A 20 -43.63 -18.75 -27.68
N LYS A 21 -43.98 -17.67 -28.41
CA LYS A 21 -43.01 -16.75 -29.05
C LYS A 21 -43.59 -15.36 -29.35
N ALA A 22 -42.77 -14.31 -29.21
CA ALA A 22 -42.83 -13.03 -29.94
C ALA A 22 -41.42 -12.39 -29.89
N ALA A 23 -40.53 -12.56 -30.85
CA ALA A 23 -40.52 -12.10 -32.25
C ALA A 23 -39.87 -10.70 -32.42
N VAL A 24 -38.56 -10.69 -32.70
CA VAL A 24 -37.87 -9.70 -33.53
C VAL A 24 -37.03 -10.49 -34.54
N LEU A 25 -36.89 -9.96 -35.76
CA LEU A 25 -36.41 -10.68 -36.94
C LEU A 25 -34.88 -10.88 -36.95
N GLN A 26 -34.45 -11.97 -37.58
CA GLN A 26 -33.06 -12.16 -38.03
C GLN A 26 -32.93 -11.59 -39.44
N ASP A 27 -31.74 -11.08 -39.76
CA ASP A 27 -31.19 -11.11 -41.13
C ASP A 27 -29.75 -11.63 -41.09
N GLU A 28 -29.26 -12.05 -42.25
CA GLU A 28 -28.38 -13.22 -42.36
C GLU A 28 -26.89 -12.99 -42.05
N VAL A 29 -26.24 -14.04 -41.54
CA VAL A 29 -24.78 -14.10 -41.37
C VAL A 29 -24.09 -14.29 -42.72
N VAL A 30 -23.75 -13.20 -43.39
CA VAL A 30 -22.82 -13.23 -44.52
C VAL A 30 -21.40 -13.51 -44.00
N ASN A 31 -20.98 -14.77 -44.09
CA ASN A 31 -19.68 -15.25 -43.64
C ASN A 31 -18.55 -14.88 -44.62
N THR A 32 -18.26 -13.58 -44.78
CA THR A 32 -17.06 -13.13 -45.48
C THR A 32 -15.87 -13.10 -44.53
N LYS A 33 -14.95 -14.05 -44.69
CA LYS A 33 -13.56 -13.92 -44.26
C LYS A 33 -12.92 -12.72 -44.98
N LYS A 34 -13.10 -11.52 -44.46
CA LYS A 34 -12.33 -10.35 -44.88
C LYS A 34 -11.03 -10.36 -44.11
N THR A 35 -9.96 -10.84 -44.74
CA THR A 35 -8.60 -10.57 -44.30
C THR A 35 -8.43 -9.06 -44.20
N MET A 36 -8.36 -8.53 -42.97
CA MET A 36 -7.97 -7.14 -42.76
C MET A 36 -6.48 -7.02 -43.02
N SER A 37 -6.14 -6.73 -44.28
CA SER A 37 -4.87 -6.14 -44.65
C SER A 37 -4.65 -4.87 -43.82
N GLY A 38 -3.40 -4.66 -43.39
CA GLY A 38 -3.10 -3.83 -42.23
C GLY A 38 -3.52 -2.37 -42.36
N VAL A 39 -4.17 -1.87 -41.31
CA VAL A 39 -4.12 -0.46 -40.91
C VAL A 39 -3.65 -0.45 -39.46
N SER A 40 -2.35 -0.22 -39.26
CA SER A 40 -1.80 0.01 -37.94
C SER A 40 -2.21 1.41 -37.48
N VAL A 41 -3.34 1.50 -36.77
CA VAL A 41 -3.68 2.72 -36.02
C VAL A 41 -2.63 2.87 -34.93
N GLN A 42 -1.67 3.76 -35.15
CA GLN A 42 -0.74 4.16 -34.09
C GLN A 42 -1.57 4.72 -32.93
N SER A 43 -1.37 4.18 -31.73
CA SER A 43 -1.98 4.76 -30.53
C SER A 43 -1.56 6.22 -30.38
N LEU A 44 -2.45 7.07 -29.87
CA LEU A 44 -2.18 8.51 -29.65
C LEU A 44 -0.99 8.78 -28.70
N THR A 45 -0.50 7.76 -27.98
CA THR A 45 0.71 7.82 -27.15
C THR A 45 2.01 7.52 -27.91
N GLN A 46 1.94 7.11 -29.18
CA GLN A 46 3.11 6.73 -29.97
C GLN A 46 3.73 7.95 -30.64
N THR A 47 4.94 8.29 -30.23
CA THR A 47 5.78 9.28 -30.92
C THR A 47 7.24 8.84 -30.86
N ASN A 48 7.98 9.16 -31.91
CA ASN A 48 9.44 9.09 -31.94
C ASN A 48 10.10 10.48 -31.84
N VAL A 49 9.31 11.54 -31.71
CA VAL A 49 9.76 12.93 -31.56
C VAL A 49 9.37 13.47 -30.18
N PHE A 50 10.36 13.99 -29.45
CA PHE A 50 10.20 14.48 -28.08
C PHE A 50 10.77 15.89 -27.95
N ASN A 51 9.90 16.86 -27.74
CA ASN A 51 10.29 18.21 -27.32
C ASN A 51 10.41 18.22 -25.80
N VAL A 52 11.61 18.42 -25.28
CA VAL A 52 11.92 18.36 -23.85
C VAL A 52 12.44 19.69 -23.33
N THR A 53 11.97 20.07 -22.14
CA THR A 53 12.43 21.22 -21.38
C THR A 53 13.26 20.75 -20.20
N GLU A 54 14.39 21.41 -19.97
CA GLU A 54 15.28 21.16 -18.86
C GLU A 54 14.59 21.44 -17.52
N LYS A 55 14.58 20.44 -16.62
CA LYS A 55 14.11 20.58 -15.24
C LYS A 55 15.29 20.83 -14.29
N ILE A 56 15.00 21.24 -13.06
CA ILE A 56 15.96 21.13 -11.96
C ILE A 56 16.34 19.66 -11.76
N ASN A 57 17.46 19.35 -11.10
CA ASN A 57 17.86 17.97 -10.83
C ASN A 57 17.32 17.42 -9.49
N ALA A 58 17.22 16.09 -9.40
CA ALA A 58 16.64 15.43 -8.23
C ALA A 58 17.40 15.68 -6.94
N SER A 59 18.71 15.97 -7.00
CA SER A 59 19.50 16.29 -5.81
C SER A 59 19.12 17.64 -5.21
N ILE A 60 18.88 18.67 -6.03
CA ILE A 60 18.40 19.97 -5.53
C ILE A 60 16.98 19.84 -4.97
N GLU A 61 16.09 19.07 -5.60
CA GLU A 61 14.75 18.85 -5.06
C GLU A 61 14.76 18.06 -3.75
N ARG A 62 15.57 17.00 -3.66
CA ARG A 62 15.79 16.27 -2.40
C ARG A 62 16.27 17.23 -1.30
N ASP A 63 17.26 18.06 -1.62
CA ASP A 63 17.88 18.98 -0.65
C ASP A 63 16.95 20.14 -0.28
N ARG A 64 16.08 20.61 -1.19
CA ARG A 64 15.01 21.58 -0.91
C ARG A 64 13.93 20.98 0.00
N LEU A 65 13.49 19.76 -0.30
CA LEU A 65 12.41 19.08 0.43
C LEU A 65 12.89 18.46 1.76
N LYS A 66 14.19 18.26 1.93
CA LYS A 66 14.82 17.58 3.08
C LYS A 66 14.46 16.10 3.20
N ASN A 67 14.30 15.42 2.06
CA ASN A 67 14.00 13.98 2.01
C ASN A 67 15.27 13.13 1.88
N GLY A 68 15.14 11.81 2.06
CA GLY A 68 16.28 10.87 1.96
C GLY A 68 16.73 10.52 0.54
N TYR A 69 15.81 10.48 -0.44
CA TYR A 69 16.04 9.91 -1.77
C TYR A 69 15.82 10.89 -2.92
N TYR A 70 16.48 10.63 -4.05
CA TYR A 70 16.14 11.26 -5.33
C TYR A 70 14.80 10.74 -5.86
N LEU A 71 13.99 11.60 -6.48
CA LEU A 71 12.79 11.19 -7.24
C LEU A 71 13.12 11.01 -8.73
N THR A 72 12.16 10.47 -9.49
CA THR A 72 12.29 10.16 -10.92
C THR A 72 12.39 11.44 -11.77
N ASP A 73 13.62 11.76 -12.18
CA ASP A 73 13.98 12.96 -12.92
C ASP A 73 14.13 12.73 -14.44
N PHE A 74 13.57 11.63 -14.92
CA PHE A 74 13.53 11.23 -16.32
C PHE A 74 12.10 10.97 -16.76
N THR A 75 11.84 11.11 -18.07
CA THR A 75 10.51 10.99 -18.67
C THR A 75 10.44 9.76 -19.57
N ALA A 76 9.32 9.04 -19.52
CA ALA A 76 9.05 7.89 -20.38
C ALA A 76 8.95 8.29 -21.86
N THR A 77 9.46 7.43 -22.75
CA THR A 77 9.29 7.60 -24.21
C THR A 77 8.25 6.66 -24.82
N GLY A 78 7.91 5.56 -24.13
CA GLY A 78 7.16 4.45 -24.74
C GLY A 78 7.97 3.65 -25.77
N LEU A 79 9.28 3.90 -25.91
CA LEU A 79 10.18 3.21 -26.82
C LEU A 79 11.04 2.18 -26.07
N TYR A 80 11.42 1.13 -26.78
CA TYR A 80 12.26 0.03 -26.30
C TYR A 80 13.37 -0.27 -27.31
N MET A 81 14.61 -0.38 -26.82
CA MET A 81 15.78 -0.81 -27.57
C MET A 81 16.07 -2.29 -27.27
N ALA A 82 16.22 -3.11 -28.31
CA ALA A 82 16.53 -4.52 -28.12
C ALA A 82 18.00 -4.74 -27.67
N PRO A 83 18.30 -5.84 -26.95
CA PRO A 83 19.68 -6.19 -26.59
C PRO A 83 20.55 -6.33 -27.84
N GLY A 84 21.71 -5.67 -27.87
CA GLY A 84 22.65 -5.68 -28.99
C GLY A 84 22.24 -4.83 -30.20
N ALA A 85 21.11 -4.11 -30.13
CA ALA A 85 20.72 -3.18 -31.18
C ALA A 85 21.65 -1.95 -31.26
N THR A 86 21.56 -1.24 -32.38
CA THR A 86 22.14 0.11 -32.55
C THR A 86 20.99 1.08 -32.82
N LEU A 87 20.97 2.17 -32.06
CA LEU A 87 19.92 3.18 -31.99
C LEU A 87 20.44 4.51 -32.56
N ASP A 88 19.78 5.06 -33.57
CA ASP A 88 20.10 6.39 -34.10
C ASP A 88 19.12 7.44 -33.56
N ILE A 89 19.66 8.52 -32.99
CA ILE A 89 18.90 9.67 -32.48
C ILE A 89 19.47 10.96 -33.05
N THR A 90 18.63 11.81 -33.64
CA THR A 90 18.98 13.20 -33.94
C THR A 90 18.56 14.11 -32.79
N VAL A 91 19.47 14.94 -32.29
CA VAL A 91 19.20 15.91 -31.22
C VAL A 91 19.41 17.34 -31.73
N GLU A 92 18.34 18.11 -31.70
CA GLU A 92 18.30 19.53 -32.03
C GLU A 92 18.23 20.34 -30.73
N GLN A 93 19.20 21.22 -30.49
CA GLN A 93 19.11 22.21 -29.42
C GLN A 93 18.18 23.34 -29.86
N THR A 94 17.10 23.59 -29.10
CA THR A 94 16.10 24.60 -29.45
C THR A 94 16.21 25.86 -28.57
N ALA A 95 16.79 25.76 -27.37
CA ALA A 95 17.20 26.89 -26.55
C ALA A 95 18.30 26.48 -25.53
N GLY A 96 19.06 27.45 -25.05
CA GLY A 96 20.15 27.23 -24.10
C GLY A 96 21.37 26.54 -24.72
N THR A 97 22.25 25.99 -23.89
CA THR A 97 23.52 25.34 -24.31
C THR A 97 23.68 23.90 -23.83
N ARG A 98 22.81 23.43 -22.93
CA ARG A 98 22.89 22.08 -22.35
C ARG A 98 22.06 21.08 -23.17
N LEU A 99 22.37 19.80 -23.04
CA LEU A 99 21.75 18.72 -23.83
C LEU A 99 21.32 17.53 -22.94
N PRO A 100 20.23 16.83 -23.32
CA PRO A 100 19.68 15.71 -22.55
C PRO A 100 20.60 14.48 -22.52
N LYS A 101 20.31 13.59 -21.57
CA LYS A 101 20.88 12.24 -21.47
C LYS A 101 19.81 11.21 -21.86
N LEU A 102 20.22 10.18 -22.57
CA LEU A 102 19.43 8.97 -22.78
C LEU A 102 19.71 7.98 -21.64
N LEU A 103 18.66 7.35 -21.13
CA LEU A 103 18.72 6.20 -20.24
C LEU A 103 18.19 4.98 -21.00
N ILE A 104 18.93 3.87 -20.94
CA ILE A 104 18.57 2.58 -21.56
C ILE A 104 18.40 1.55 -20.45
N GLY A 105 17.19 1.03 -20.31
CA GLY A 105 16.78 0.19 -19.18
C GLY A 105 16.02 0.98 -18.10
N THR A 106 15.57 0.27 -17.07
CA THR A 106 14.82 0.84 -15.93
C THR A 106 15.51 0.44 -14.63
N TYR A 107 15.64 1.39 -13.69
CA TYR A 107 16.18 1.16 -12.36
C TYR A 107 15.54 -0.08 -11.71
N SER A 108 16.35 -0.98 -11.13
CA SER A 108 15.91 -2.17 -10.37
C SER A 108 15.04 -3.20 -11.11
N ARG A 109 14.73 -3.00 -12.39
CA ARG A 109 13.77 -3.84 -13.11
C ARG A 109 14.24 -5.27 -13.32
N TYR A 110 15.53 -5.47 -13.61
CA TYR A 110 16.15 -6.75 -13.94
C TYR A 110 17.30 -7.08 -13.00
N GLY A 111 17.51 -8.38 -12.72
CA GLY A 111 18.64 -8.83 -11.90
C GLY A 111 18.54 -8.37 -10.45
N THR A 112 19.57 -7.70 -9.93
CA THR A 112 19.67 -7.28 -8.53
C THR A 112 18.92 -5.97 -8.22
N TRP A 113 18.57 -5.78 -6.96
CA TRP A 113 17.83 -4.61 -6.45
C TRP A 113 18.44 -3.24 -6.83
N ASN A 114 19.75 -3.18 -7.12
CA ASN A 114 20.50 -1.96 -7.43
C ASN A 114 20.81 -1.76 -8.92
N THR A 115 20.30 -2.60 -9.82
CA THR A 115 20.52 -2.48 -11.27
C THR A 115 20.20 -1.06 -11.77
N GLN A 116 21.14 -0.48 -12.50
CA GLN A 116 21.07 0.87 -13.06
C GLN A 116 20.79 0.82 -14.57
N PRO A 117 20.06 1.78 -15.15
CA PRO A 117 20.02 1.95 -16.60
C PRO A 117 21.39 2.41 -17.12
N THR A 118 21.73 2.07 -18.36
CA THR A 118 22.89 2.67 -19.03
C THR A 118 22.58 4.14 -19.33
N VAL A 119 23.47 5.06 -18.94
CA VAL A 119 23.30 6.50 -19.16
C VAL A 119 24.24 6.95 -20.27
N VAL A 120 23.70 7.58 -21.32
CA VAL A 120 24.46 8.13 -22.45
C VAL A 120 24.23 9.65 -22.51
N GLN A 121 25.31 10.43 -22.49
CA GLN A 121 25.22 11.87 -22.75
C GLN A 121 25.07 12.09 -24.26
N LEU A 122 24.02 12.81 -24.66
CA LEU A 122 23.78 13.11 -26.07
C LEU A 122 24.53 14.39 -26.49
N THR A 123 24.94 14.42 -27.76
CA THR A 123 25.51 15.57 -28.46
C THR A 123 24.51 16.12 -29.48
N ALA A 124 24.72 17.34 -29.99
CA ALA A 124 23.88 17.91 -31.04
C ALA A 124 24.13 17.20 -32.38
N GLY A 125 23.08 17.03 -33.19
CA GLY A 125 23.11 16.24 -34.42
C GLY A 125 22.86 14.75 -34.16
N THR A 126 23.40 13.89 -35.03
CA THR A 126 23.16 12.44 -34.98
C THR A 126 24.04 11.76 -33.94
N ASN A 127 23.41 10.94 -33.10
CA ASN A 127 24.02 10.08 -32.11
C ASN A 127 23.69 8.62 -32.48
N THR A 128 24.70 7.79 -32.70
CA THR A 128 24.55 6.34 -32.96
C THR A 128 25.03 5.58 -31.72
N ILE A 129 24.12 4.83 -31.10
CA ILE A 129 24.29 4.28 -29.75
C ILE A 129 24.03 2.76 -29.79
N SER A 130 25.01 1.95 -29.43
CA SER A 130 24.84 0.50 -29.24
C SER A 130 24.75 0.15 -27.76
N ASN A 131 23.93 -0.84 -27.40
CA ASN A 131 23.82 -1.31 -26.02
C ASN A 131 23.60 -2.82 -25.95
N ALA A 132 24.41 -3.53 -25.16
CA ALA A 132 24.37 -4.99 -25.07
C ALA A 132 23.13 -5.54 -24.34
N VAL A 133 22.52 -4.77 -23.44
CA VAL A 133 21.41 -5.21 -22.56
C VAL A 133 20.05 -4.78 -23.11
N GLY A 134 19.99 -3.62 -23.77
CA GLY A 134 18.73 -3.01 -24.21
C GLY A 134 17.85 -2.56 -23.04
N GLY A 135 16.57 -2.30 -23.31
CA GLY A 135 15.60 -1.86 -22.32
C GLY A 135 14.67 -0.75 -22.80
N LEU A 136 13.75 -0.35 -21.93
CA LEU A 136 12.95 0.87 -22.12
C LEU A 136 13.86 2.11 -22.21
N LEU A 137 13.50 3.04 -23.07
CA LEU A 137 14.24 4.27 -23.30
C LEU A 137 13.61 5.42 -22.51
N TRP A 138 14.44 6.19 -21.80
CA TRP A 138 14.00 7.36 -21.04
C TRP A 138 14.87 8.59 -21.36
N ILE A 139 14.28 9.77 -21.26
CA ILE A 139 15.00 11.04 -21.44
C ILE A 139 15.19 11.70 -20.07
N ARG A 140 16.44 11.88 -19.64
CA ARG A 140 16.81 12.67 -18.45
C ARG A 140 17.36 14.01 -18.92
N TYR A 141 16.66 15.11 -18.62
CA TYR A 141 17.11 16.46 -18.97
C TYR A 141 17.03 17.37 -17.75
N THR A 142 18.07 17.28 -16.91
CA THR A 142 18.11 17.93 -15.61
C THR A 142 19.46 18.57 -15.30
N ASN A 143 19.43 19.78 -14.73
CA ASN A 143 20.62 20.54 -14.34
C ASN A 143 20.36 21.37 -13.07
N SER A 144 21.38 22.09 -12.60
CA SER A 144 21.28 22.98 -11.43
C SER A 144 20.43 24.24 -11.66
N THR A 145 20.10 24.52 -12.93
CA THR A 145 19.20 25.59 -13.37
C THR A 145 18.37 25.07 -14.54
N THR A 146 17.19 25.63 -14.74
CA THR A 146 16.36 25.40 -15.94
C THR A 146 16.70 26.42 -17.03
N GLY A 147 16.13 26.24 -18.23
CA GLY A 147 16.19 27.24 -19.31
C GLY A 147 16.65 26.71 -20.67
N SER A 148 17.22 25.51 -20.73
CA SER A 148 17.55 24.85 -22.00
C SER A 148 16.37 24.01 -22.52
N THR A 149 16.19 23.95 -23.84
CA THR A 149 15.20 23.09 -24.49
C THR A 149 15.83 22.33 -25.65
N ALA A 150 15.36 21.12 -25.91
CA ALA A 150 15.87 20.28 -26.98
C ALA A 150 14.73 19.47 -27.62
N LYS A 151 14.92 19.10 -28.89
CA LYS A 151 14.08 18.17 -29.63
C LYS A 151 14.90 16.93 -29.96
N LEU A 152 14.41 15.76 -29.57
CA LEU A 152 14.99 14.47 -29.92
C LEU A 152 14.10 13.80 -30.97
N THR A 153 14.70 13.26 -32.02
CA THR A 153 14.05 12.41 -33.02
C THR A 153 14.73 11.05 -32.99
N PHE A 154 14.03 10.00 -32.56
CA PHE A 154 14.50 8.63 -32.64
C PHE A 154 14.28 8.14 -34.08
N ASN A 155 15.37 7.92 -34.81
CA ASN A 155 15.35 7.67 -36.25
C ASN A 155 15.24 6.17 -36.58
N SER A 156 16.01 5.34 -35.87
CA SER A 156 16.16 3.90 -36.14
C SER A 156 16.47 3.14 -34.83
N GLY A 157 16.39 1.80 -34.85
CA GLY A 157 16.93 0.95 -33.77
C GLY A 157 16.07 0.80 -32.51
N TYR A 158 14.85 1.35 -32.52
CA TYR A 158 13.86 1.19 -31.45
C TYR A 158 12.62 0.43 -31.95
N THR A 159 11.84 -0.03 -31.00
CA THR A 159 10.47 -0.53 -31.17
C THR A 159 9.56 0.18 -30.19
N TYR A 160 8.26 0.24 -30.46
CA TYR A 160 7.30 0.74 -29.48
C TYR A 160 6.98 -0.33 -28.44
N ALA A 161 6.88 0.08 -27.17
CA ALA A 161 6.35 -0.72 -26.09
C ALA A 161 4.86 -0.37 -25.84
N PRO A 162 4.07 -1.27 -25.20
CA PRO A 162 2.75 -0.90 -24.70
C PRO A 162 2.88 0.26 -23.69
N TYR A 163 2.20 1.35 -23.99
CA TYR A 163 2.27 2.60 -23.24
C TYR A 163 0.87 3.15 -22.95
N TYR A 164 0.45 2.99 -21.70
CA TYR A 164 -0.77 3.61 -21.18
C TYR A 164 -0.44 5.02 -20.67
N LYS A 165 -1.17 6.03 -21.13
CA LYS A 165 -1.10 7.39 -20.60
C LYS A 165 -2.49 7.83 -20.12
N LEU A 166 -2.57 8.17 -18.84
CA LEU A 166 -3.81 8.62 -18.20
C LEU A 166 -4.45 9.78 -18.99
N GLY A 167 -5.76 9.66 -19.27
CA GLY A 167 -6.51 10.64 -20.05
C GLY A 167 -6.26 10.63 -21.56
N VAL A 168 -5.38 9.76 -22.07
CA VAL A 168 -5.09 9.62 -23.52
C VAL A 168 -5.36 8.21 -24.04
N THR A 169 -4.95 7.17 -23.30
CA THR A 169 -5.13 5.76 -23.70
C THR A 169 -6.45 5.22 -23.19
N THR A 170 -7.33 4.76 -24.07
CA THR A 170 -8.54 4.02 -23.66
C THR A 170 -8.19 2.58 -23.24
N ASN A 171 -9.06 1.90 -22.49
CA ASN A 171 -8.83 0.48 -22.15
C ASN A 171 -8.78 -0.42 -23.42
N SER A 172 -9.56 -0.10 -24.47
CA SER A 172 -9.47 -0.80 -25.76
C SER A 172 -8.12 -0.57 -26.44
N ASP A 173 -7.60 0.67 -26.44
CA ASP A 173 -6.24 0.94 -26.93
C ASP A 173 -5.22 0.14 -26.13
N TRP A 174 -5.33 0.11 -24.80
CA TRP A 174 -4.40 -0.61 -23.93
C TRP A 174 -4.33 -2.10 -24.27
N ILE A 175 -5.48 -2.77 -24.39
CA ILE A 175 -5.57 -4.18 -24.78
C ILE A 175 -4.99 -4.39 -26.18
N ASN A 176 -5.29 -3.51 -27.14
CA ASN A 176 -4.73 -3.57 -28.50
C ASN A 176 -3.20 -3.41 -28.50
N GLN A 177 -2.66 -2.48 -27.71
CA GLN A 177 -1.22 -2.28 -27.56
C GLN A 177 -0.54 -3.50 -26.94
N LEU A 178 -1.12 -4.08 -25.88
CA LEU A 178 -0.63 -5.31 -25.25
C LEU A 178 -0.62 -6.50 -26.23
N GLN A 179 -1.60 -6.60 -27.13
CA GLN A 179 -1.64 -7.64 -28.16
C GLN A 179 -0.63 -7.38 -29.30
N THR A 180 -0.41 -6.12 -29.67
CA THR A 180 0.39 -5.72 -30.85
C THR A 180 1.89 -5.69 -30.57
N TYR A 181 2.33 -5.07 -29.46
CA TYR A 181 3.75 -4.89 -29.18
C TYR A 181 4.28 -6.02 -28.30
N THR A 182 5.46 -6.53 -28.65
CA THR A 182 6.07 -7.74 -28.06
C THR A 182 7.26 -7.44 -27.15
N THR A 183 7.45 -6.18 -26.75
CA THR A 183 8.50 -5.77 -25.81
C THR A 183 8.33 -6.48 -24.45
N PRO A 184 9.42 -6.75 -23.71
CA PRO A 184 9.35 -7.47 -22.45
C PRO A 184 8.66 -6.67 -21.34
N ASP A 185 8.74 -5.33 -21.41
CA ASP A 185 8.16 -4.39 -20.45
C ASP A 185 7.11 -3.49 -21.09
N VAL A 186 6.29 -2.89 -20.22
CA VAL A 186 5.30 -1.86 -20.52
C VAL A 186 5.49 -0.64 -19.61
N VAL A 187 4.88 0.48 -19.98
CA VAL A 187 4.80 1.67 -19.12
C VAL A 187 3.35 2.08 -18.94
N LEU A 188 2.97 2.46 -17.72
CA LEU A 188 1.76 3.22 -17.44
C LEU A 188 2.16 4.57 -16.82
N GLU A 189 1.69 5.68 -17.39
CA GLU A 189 1.94 7.04 -16.92
C GLU A 189 0.65 7.63 -16.34
N GLY A 190 0.71 8.01 -15.06
CA GLY A 190 -0.29 8.82 -14.38
C GLY A 190 0.13 10.30 -14.31
N THR A 191 -0.59 11.09 -13.52
CA THR A 191 -0.35 12.54 -13.39
C THR A 191 1.04 12.87 -12.83
N ASN A 192 1.53 12.09 -11.86
CA ASN A 192 2.83 12.28 -11.22
C ASN A 192 3.58 10.96 -10.94
N CYS A 193 3.18 9.86 -11.58
CA CYS A 193 3.80 8.55 -11.38
C CYS A 193 3.96 7.75 -12.69
N PHE A 194 4.97 6.88 -12.73
CA PHE A 194 5.14 5.85 -13.73
C PHE A 194 5.04 4.47 -13.07
N ILE A 195 4.35 3.52 -13.70
CA ILE A 195 4.42 2.10 -13.39
C ILE A 195 5.19 1.40 -14.51
N VAL A 196 6.19 0.60 -14.16
CA VAL A 196 6.92 -0.25 -15.10
C VAL A 196 6.82 -1.70 -14.65
N VAL A 197 6.23 -2.54 -15.49
CA VAL A 197 6.07 -3.98 -15.22
C VAL A 197 6.34 -4.77 -16.49
N SER A 198 6.61 -6.07 -16.34
CA SER A 198 6.66 -7.00 -17.46
C SER A 198 5.33 -7.05 -18.20
N ARG A 199 5.38 -7.17 -19.53
CA ARG A 199 4.21 -7.34 -20.40
C ARG A 199 3.36 -8.55 -19.99
N THR A 200 3.97 -9.62 -19.50
CA THR A 200 3.26 -10.78 -18.94
C THR A 200 2.35 -10.41 -17.77
N LYS A 201 2.85 -9.57 -16.84
CA LYS A 201 2.05 -9.08 -15.70
C LYS A 201 1.02 -8.04 -16.14
N ALA A 202 1.36 -7.17 -17.09
CA ALA A 202 0.40 -6.24 -17.69
C ALA A 202 -0.80 -6.96 -18.33
N ILE A 203 -0.56 -8.06 -19.05
CA ILE A 203 -1.61 -8.92 -19.62
C ILE A 203 -2.41 -9.63 -18.52
N GLN A 204 -1.77 -10.09 -17.44
CA GLN A 204 -2.45 -10.69 -16.29
C GLN A 204 -3.49 -9.73 -15.66
N TYR A 205 -3.20 -8.43 -15.62
CA TYR A 205 -4.05 -7.39 -15.00
C TYR A 205 -4.70 -6.43 -16.01
N GLN A 206 -4.79 -6.80 -17.30
CA GLN A 206 -5.32 -5.91 -18.36
C GLN A 206 -6.81 -5.56 -18.19
N ALA A 207 -7.56 -6.35 -17.40
CA ALA A 207 -8.98 -6.15 -17.12
C ALA A 207 -9.26 -5.25 -15.90
N GLU A 208 -8.23 -4.85 -15.15
CA GLU A 208 -8.36 -3.81 -14.11
C GLU A 208 -8.62 -2.44 -14.74
N ASP A 209 -9.08 -1.46 -13.94
CA ASP A 209 -9.18 -0.07 -14.39
C ASP A 209 -7.84 0.65 -14.16
N GLN A 210 -7.01 0.72 -15.22
CA GLN A 210 -5.71 1.40 -15.18
C GLN A 210 -5.84 2.89 -14.85
N SER A 211 -6.93 3.56 -15.24
CA SER A 211 -7.17 4.96 -14.90
C SER A 211 -7.48 5.12 -13.41
N ALA A 212 -8.34 4.27 -12.84
CA ALA A 212 -8.64 4.30 -11.41
C ALA A 212 -7.40 3.98 -10.56
N ILE A 213 -6.55 3.03 -10.99
CA ILE A 213 -5.28 2.70 -10.32
C ILE A 213 -4.34 3.90 -10.28
N LEU A 214 -4.07 4.53 -11.44
CA LEU A 214 -3.17 5.69 -11.54
C LEU A 214 -3.71 6.90 -10.77
N ASN A 215 -5.02 7.15 -10.82
CA ASN A 215 -5.67 8.19 -10.02
C ASN A 215 -5.58 7.90 -8.51
N LYS A 216 -5.70 6.63 -8.09
CA LYS A 216 -5.55 6.24 -6.68
C LYS A 216 -4.12 6.43 -6.19
N ILE A 217 -3.11 6.06 -6.97
CA ILE A 217 -1.69 6.32 -6.65
C ILE A 217 -1.42 7.83 -6.58
N THR A 218 -1.96 8.62 -7.52
CA THR A 218 -1.87 10.10 -7.48
C THR A 218 -2.48 10.65 -6.19
N GLN A 219 -3.61 10.10 -5.73
CA GLN A 219 -4.24 10.48 -4.46
C GLN A 219 -3.38 10.10 -3.24
N VAL A 220 -2.76 8.92 -3.23
CA VAL A 220 -1.83 8.50 -2.17
C VAL A 220 -0.66 9.49 -2.06
N ILE A 221 0.04 9.75 -3.18
CA ILE A 221 1.16 10.71 -3.21
C ILE A 221 0.71 12.09 -2.72
N ALA A 222 -0.49 12.56 -3.12
CA ALA A 222 -1.01 13.85 -2.68
C ALA A 222 -1.29 13.94 -1.16
N LEU A 223 -1.56 12.82 -0.47
CA LEU A 223 -1.69 12.77 0.98
C LEU A 223 -0.32 12.77 1.67
N GLU A 224 0.67 12.07 1.12
CA GLU A 224 2.03 12.06 1.68
C GLU A 224 2.73 13.42 1.49
N ASP A 225 2.53 14.06 0.34
CA ASP A 225 2.82 15.48 0.09
C ASP A 225 2.19 16.40 1.14
N ASP A 226 0.90 16.19 1.47
CA ASP A 226 0.16 17.03 2.42
C ASP A 226 0.69 16.87 3.85
N LEU A 227 1.04 15.66 4.30
CA LEU A 227 1.64 15.46 5.63
C LEU A 227 3.01 16.14 5.75
N ASN A 228 3.76 16.21 4.65
CA ASN A 228 4.97 17.01 4.53
C ASN A 228 4.72 18.52 4.36
N GLY A 229 3.46 18.96 4.32
CA GLY A 229 3.09 20.37 4.14
C GLY A 229 3.55 20.92 2.78
N LEU A 230 3.43 20.14 1.70
CA LEU A 230 3.71 20.58 0.33
C LEU A 230 2.49 21.30 -0.29
N ASP A 231 2.15 22.45 0.29
CA ASP A 231 0.95 23.24 -0.05
C ASP A 231 1.21 24.42 -1.01
N ASN A 232 2.44 24.57 -1.50
CA ASN A 232 2.89 25.68 -2.35
C ASN A 232 2.83 27.08 -1.70
N SER A 233 2.67 27.19 -0.37
CA SER A 233 2.63 28.49 0.34
C SER A 233 3.94 29.31 0.27
N LEU A 234 5.06 28.66 -0.07
CA LEU A 234 6.38 29.25 -0.36
C LEU A 234 7.08 28.38 -1.43
N PRO A 235 8.16 28.85 -2.08
CA PRO A 235 9.00 28.00 -2.95
C PRO A 235 9.60 26.78 -2.21
N ALA A 236 9.96 26.95 -0.94
CA ALA A 236 10.34 25.83 -0.07
C ALA A 236 9.19 24.83 0.15
N HIS A 237 7.94 25.29 0.05
CA HIS A 237 6.70 24.53 0.25
C HIS A 237 6.07 23.99 -1.04
N ALA A 238 6.67 24.25 -2.21
CA ALA A 238 6.20 23.68 -3.47
C ALA A 238 6.33 22.15 -3.47
N LYS A 239 5.40 21.46 -4.15
CA LYS A 239 5.51 20.02 -4.45
C LYS A 239 6.78 19.70 -5.23
N ASN A 240 7.18 18.42 -5.27
CA ASN A 240 8.31 18.01 -6.10
C ASN A 240 7.96 18.15 -7.59
N VAL A 241 8.89 18.64 -8.41
CA VAL A 241 8.70 18.74 -9.89
C VAL A 241 9.01 17.43 -10.64
N HIS A 242 9.49 16.43 -9.90
CA HIS A 242 9.78 15.08 -10.36
C HIS A 242 8.62 14.11 -10.09
N THR A 243 8.69 12.95 -10.72
CA THR A 243 7.66 11.91 -10.66
C THR A 243 8.08 10.74 -9.77
N TYR A 244 7.17 9.82 -9.50
CA TYR A 244 7.41 8.59 -8.73
C TYR A 244 7.39 7.37 -9.66
N LEU A 245 8.51 6.67 -9.80
CA LEU A 245 8.58 5.39 -10.53
C LEU A 245 8.30 4.23 -9.58
N LEU A 246 7.28 3.44 -9.90
CA LEU A 246 6.91 2.18 -9.26
C LEU A 246 7.29 1.05 -10.23
N THR A 247 8.33 0.27 -9.93
CA THR A 247 8.83 -0.78 -10.84
C THR A 247 8.60 -2.19 -10.29
N GLN A 248 8.26 -3.14 -11.16
CA GLN A 248 8.49 -4.56 -10.89
C GLN A 248 10.01 -4.80 -10.72
N HIS A 249 10.42 -5.70 -9.83
CA HIS A 249 11.77 -6.27 -9.81
C HIS A 249 11.76 -7.80 -9.77
N GLU A 250 12.94 -8.37 -10.04
CA GLU A 250 13.17 -9.82 -10.14
C GLU A 250 14.08 -10.36 -9.03
N ASP A 251 14.77 -9.50 -8.27
CA ASP A 251 15.63 -9.89 -7.14
C ASP A 251 14.80 -10.60 -6.04
N PRO A 252 15.04 -11.89 -5.73
CA PRO A 252 14.30 -12.62 -4.72
C PRO A 252 14.77 -12.35 -3.27
N ALA A 253 15.86 -11.60 -3.07
CA ALA A 253 16.38 -11.27 -1.74
C ALA A 253 15.60 -10.15 -1.04
N TYR A 254 14.71 -9.46 -1.75
CA TYR A 254 13.94 -8.32 -1.26
C TYR A 254 12.44 -8.52 -1.57
N TYR A 255 11.57 -7.98 -0.72
CA TYR A 255 10.13 -8.03 -0.94
C TYR A 255 9.65 -6.79 -1.72
N PHE A 256 9.48 -5.67 -1.03
CA PHE A 256 9.32 -4.33 -1.62
C PHE A 256 10.46 -3.45 -1.07
N PHE A 257 10.83 -2.37 -1.78
CA PHE A 257 11.82 -1.39 -1.29
C PHE A 257 11.76 -0.04 -2.02
N ALA A 258 12.14 1.02 -1.30
CA ALA A 258 12.40 2.36 -1.83
C ALA A 258 13.90 2.66 -1.91
N TYR A 259 14.28 3.51 -2.86
CA TYR A 259 15.63 4.07 -2.98
C TYR A 259 15.58 5.29 -3.92
N ASP A 260 16.75 5.81 -4.27
CA ASP A 260 16.91 6.79 -5.33
C ASP A 260 16.20 6.37 -6.62
N TYR A 261 15.41 7.31 -7.14
CA TYR A 261 14.63 7.29 -8.38
C TYR A 261 13.39 6.39 -8.42
N ARG A 262 13.17 5.45 -7.48
CA ARG A 262 12.06 4.47 -7.58
C ARG A 262 11.66 3.78 -6.26
N THR A 263 10.41 3.39 -6.19
CA THR A 263 9.94 2.26 -5.37
C THR A 263 9.88 0.99 -6.23
N ALA A 264 10.09 -0.18 -5.63
CA ALA A 264 10.18 -1.44 -6.36
C ALA A 264 9.38 -2.57 -5.67
N TYR A 265 8.77 -3.43 -6.48
CA TYR A 265 7.85 -4.47 -6.04
C TYR A 265 8.17 -5.84 -6.65
N ILE A 266 8.31 -6.89 -5.83
CA ILE A 266 8.65 -8.23 -6.29
C ILE A 266 7.61 -8.80 -7.27
N THR A 267 8.11 -9.53 -8.27
CA THR A 267 7.31 -10.15 -9.35
C THR A 267 6.14 -11.03 -8.88
N SER A 268 6.22 -11.66 -7.69
CA SER A 268 5.12 -12.47 -7.15
C SER A 268 3.90 -11.60 -6.78
N ASP A 269 4.15 -10.44 -6.17
CA ASP A 269 3.16 -9.62 -5.46
C ASP A 269 2.93 -8.25 -6.14
N VAL A 270 3.34 -8.13 -7.41
CA VAL A 270 3.20 -6.92 -8.23
C VAL A 270 1.74 -6.44 -8.43
N ASN A 271 0.74 -7.23 -8.01
CA ASN A 271 -0.63 -6.75 -7.86
C ASN A 271 -0.75 -5.55 -6.89
N ALA A 272 0.22 -5.38 -5.99
CA ALA A 272 0.36 -4.21 -5.11
C ALA A 272 0.37 -2.86 -5.85
N ILE A 273 0.75 -2.84 -7.13
CA ILE A 273 0.74 -1.65 -7.99
C ILE A 273 -0.15 -1.78 -9.23
N LEU A 274 -0.81 -2.93 -9.43
CA LEU A 274 -1.61 -3.24 -10.62
C LEU A 274 -3.09 -3.54 -10.34
N THR A 275 -3.57 -3.39 -9.10
CA THR A 275 -4.98 -3.62 -8.75
C THR A 275 -5.54 -2.50 -7.88
N LEU A 276 -6.78 -2.08 -8.14
CA LEU A 276 -7.38 -0.92 -7.45
C LEU A 276 -7.47 -1.11 -5.93
N SER A 277 -7.75 -2.33 -5.46
CA SER A 277 -7.80 -2.64 -4.03
C SER A 277 -6.42 -2.57 -3.37
N ALA A 278 -5.35 -2.99 -4.05
CA ALA A 278 -4.02 -3.02 -3.44
C ALA A 278 -3.25 -1.69 -3.55
N VAL A 279 -3.66 -0.76 -4.42
CA VAL A 279 -3.19 0.65 -4.35
C VAL A 279 -4.08 1.51 -3.43
N GLY A 280 -5.36 1.13 -3.31
CA GLY A 280 -6.35 1.69 -2.41
C GLY A 280 -6.46 0.91 -1.12
N THR A 281 -7.61 0.27 -0.89
CA THR A 281 -8.06 -0.21 0.45
C THR A 281 -7.07 -1.05 1.25
N ASN A 282 -6.20 -1.82 0.61
CA ASN A 282 -5.25 -2.73 1.24
C ASN A 282 -3.77 -2.31 1.00
N GLY A 283 -3.52 -1.04 0.68
CA GLY A 283 -2.27 -0.60 0.08
C GLY A 283 -1.07 -0.33 0.96
N TRP A 284 -0.98 -0.92 2.16
CA TRP A 284 0.11 -0.63 3.11
C TRP A 284 1.50 -0.74 2.48
N GLY A 285 1.76 -1.76 1.65
CA GLY A 285 3.05 -1.90 0.96
C GLY A 285 3.37 -0.70 0.06
N LEU A 286 2.43 -0.30 -0.81
CA LEU A 286 2.59 0.89 -1.66
C LEU A 286 2.84 2.16 -0.82
N TRP A 287 2.00 2.41 0.19
CA TRP A 287 2.06 3.61 1.04
C TRP A 287 3.31 3.64 1.94
N HIS A 288 3.93 2.49 2.18
CA HIS A 288 5.17 2.38 2.92
C HIS A 288 6.36 2.73 2.01
N GLU A 289 6.45 2.15 0.82
CA GLU A 289 7.54 2.49 -0.11
C GLU A 289 7.50 3.95 -0.59
N LEU A 290 6.31 4.50 -0.86
CA LEU A 290 6.17 5.93 -1.14
C LEU A 290 6.54 6.77 0.10
N GLY A 291 6.14 6.32 1.29
CA GLY A 291 6.47 6.98 2.55
C GLY A 291 7.97 7.12 2.78
N HIS A 292 8.78 6.13 2.37
CA HIS A 292 10.25 6.22 2.40
C HIS A 292 10.80 7.34 1.50
N GLN A 293 10.19 7.59 0.33
CA GLN A 293 10.56 8.71 -0.54
C GLN A 293 10.08 10.07 0.01
N HIS A 294 9.08 10.07 0.89
CA HIS A 294 8.62 11.24 1.66
C HIS A 294 9.35 11.45 3.00
N GLN A 295 10.10 10.46 3.51
CA GLN A 295 10.76 10.56 4.81
C GLN A 295 11.77 11.72 4.89
N MET A 296 11.49 12.64 5.81
CA MET A 296 12.33 13.79 6.07
C MET A 296 13.53 13.51 6.99
N MET A 297 14.61 14.25 6.76
CA MET A 297 15.91 14.06 7.41
C MET A 297 16.03 14.63 8.84
N TRP A 298 14.92 15.06 9.45
CA TRP A 298 14.85 15.28 10.90
C TRP A 298 14.84 13.95 11.69
N ARG A 299 14.58 12.82 11.02
CA ARG A 299 14.61 11.48 11.62
C ARG A 299 16.03 11.03 11.97
N TRP A 300 16.24 10.48 13.15
CA TRP A 300 17.50 9.83 13.54
C TRP A 300 17.56 8.36 13.08
N GLY A 301 18.70 7.69 13.23
CA GLY A 301 18.99 6.37 12.66
C GLY A 301 17.98 5.28 13.04
N ALA A 302 17.49 5.29 14.28
CA ALA A 302 16.51 4.32 14.79
C ALA A 302 15.08 4.47 14.20
N LEU A 303 14.88 5.39 13.26
CA LEU A 303 13.56 5.75 12.71
C LEU A 303 13.34 5.42 11.23
N GLY A 304 14.29 4.71 10.58
CA GLY A 304 14.18 4.29 9.17
C GLY A 304 12.86 3.60 8.87
N GLU A 305 12.55 2.53 9.60
CA GLU A 305 11.28 1.80 9.46
C GLU A 305 10.12 2.36 10.30
N VAL A 306 10.35 3.41 11.08
CA VAL A 306 9.33 3.96 11.99
C VAL A 306 8.59 5.12 11.34
N THR A 307 9.31 6.18 10.94
CA THR A 307 8.69 7.43 10.47
C THR A 307 8.05 7.32 9.09
N VAL A 308 8.47 6.35 8.28
CA VAL A 308 7.79 5.95 7.03
C VAL A 308 6.31 5.63 7.27
N ASN A 309 6.01 4.94 8.37
CA ASN A 309 4.66 4.50 8.67
C ASN A 309 3.75 5.63 9.19
N LEU A 310 4.24 6.87 9.38
CA LEU A 310 3.38 8.04 9.59
C LEU A 310 2.60 8.42 8.33
N TYR A 311 3.27 8.35 7.17
CA TYR A 311 2.64 8.52 5.86
C TYR A 311 1.62 7.41 5.61
N SER A 312 2.01 6.15 5.83
CA SER A 312 1.12 5.00 5.65
C SER A 312 -0.11 5.04 6.58
N LEU A 313 0.05 5.46 7.85
CA LEU A 313 -1.08 5.70 8.75
C LEU A 313 -1.95 6.90 8.32
N TYR A 314 -1.37 7.94 7.71
CA TYR A 314 -2.14 9.08 7.21
C TYR A 314 -3.00 8.68 6.01
N VAL A 315 -2.39 8.00 5.04
CA VAL A 315 -3.10 7.44 3.89
C VAL A 315 -4.19 6.48 4.35
N GLN A 316 -3.92 5.60 5.32
CA GLN A 316 -4.94 4.70 5.89
C GLN A 316 -6.11 5.49 6.51
N ARG A 317 -5.86 6.41 7.44
CA ARG A 317 -6.95 7.14 8.13
C ARG A 317 -7.80 8.00 7.19
N THR A 318 -7.26 8.41 6.04
CA THR A 318 -7.97 9.22 5.04
C THR A 318 -8.67 8.40 3.95
N LEU A 319 -8.05 7.32 3.45
CA LEU A 319 -8.63 6.52 2.36
C LEU A 319 -9.51 5.36 2.84
N THR A 320 -9.23 4.84 4.03
CA THR A 320 -10.00 3.77 4.69
C THR A 320 -10.27 4.16 6.15
N PRO A 321 -11.19 5.12 6.38
CA PRO A 321 -11.56 5.56 7.72
C PRO A 321 -12.25 4.42 8.48
N SER A 322 -11.44 3.65 9.20
CA SER A 322 -11.82 2.50 10.00
C SER A 322 -10.81 2.30 11.13
N ILE A 323 -10.86 1.14 11.78
CA ILE A 323 -9.77 0.66 12.62
C ILE A 323 -8.45 0.75 11.86
N ASN A 324 -7.50 1.50 12.39
CA ASN A 324 -6.18 1.62 11.79
C ASN A 324 -5.29 0.43 12.19
N ARG A 325 -4.12 0.31 11.56
CA ARG A 325 -3.21 -0.81 11.78
C ARG A 325 -2.72 -0.94 13.23
N LEU A 326 -2.51 0.18 13.95
CA LEU A 326 -2.05 0.14 15.34
C LEU A 326 -3.07 -0.50 16.29
N VAL A 327 -4.37 -0.31 16.01
CA VAL A 327 -5.45 -0.94 16.79
C VAL A 327 -5.68 -2.38 16.30
N ASN A 328 -5.76 -2.61 14.99
CA ASN A 328 -6.00 -3.93 14.40
C ASN A 328 -4.91 -4.96 14.78
N ASP A 329 -3.64 -4.56 14.74
CA ASP A 329 -2.49 -5.43 15.01
C ASP A 329 -2.13 -5.49 16.52
N GLY A 330 -3.01 -4.96 17.38
CA GLY A 330 -2.86 -5.00 18.84
C GLY A 330 -1.62 -4.28 19.37
N VAL A 331 -1.21 -3.17 18.72
CA VAL A 331 0.03 -2.46 19.05
C VAL A 331 -0.12 -1.62 20.31
N TRP A 332 -1.26 -0.94 20.50
CA TRP A 332 -1.48 -0.07 21.66
C TRP A 332 -1.32 -0.77 23.02
N PRO A 333 -1.84 -1.99 23.27
CA PRO A 333 -1.55 -2.75 24.49
C PRO A 333 -0.04 -2.99 24.74
N LYS A 334 0.73 -3.30 23.69
CA LYS A 334 2.20 -3.47 23.78
C LYS A 334 2.87 -2.14 24.12
N ALA A 335 2.43 -1.04 23.51
CA ALA A 335 2.92 0.30 23.79
C ALA A 335 2.66 0.73 25.24
N PHE A 336 1.46 0.46 25.77
CA PHE A 336 1.16 0.73 27.19
C PHE A 336 1.94 -0.18 28.14
N THR A 337 2.25 -1.42 27.76
CA THR A 337 3.15 -2.29 28.54
C THR A 337 4.57 -1.69 28.61
N TYR A 338 5.08 -1.14 27.51
CA TYR A 338 6.35 -0.41 27.52
C TYR A 338 6.29 0.88 28.37
N LEU A 339 5.23 1.68 28.22
CA LEU A 339 4.99 2.90 29.00
C LEU A 339 4.79 2.61 30.50
N GLY A 340 4.33 1.41 30.88
CA GLY A 340 4.21 0.96 32.26
C GLY A 340 5.52 0.54 32.94
N LYS A 341 6.63 0.33 32.20
CA LYS A 341 7.95 -0.01 32.79
C LYS A 341 8.44 1.04 33.81
N PRO A 342 9.23 0.68 34.83
CA PRO A 342 9.81 1.65 35.77
C PRO A 342 10.60 2.78 35.09
N ALA A 343 10.58 3.98 35.67
CA ALA A 343 11.40 5.10 35.21
C ALA A 343 12.89 4.73 35.20
N GLY A 344 13.66 5.25 34.24
CA GLY A 344 15.07 4.92 34.05
C GLY A 344 15.36 3.54 33.41
N THR A 345 14.37 2.65 33.28
CA THR A 345 14.53 1.34 32.58
C THR A 345 14.08 1.37 31.12
N LYS A 346 13.66 2.55 30.65
CA LYS A 346 13.17 2.78 29.28
C LYS A 346 14.30 3.36 28.43
N ASP A 347 14.47 2.79 27.25
CA ASP A 347 15.37 3.30 26.22
C ASP A 347 14.66 3.20 24.87
N TYR A 348 14.25 4.35 24.34
CA TYR A 348 13.61 4.44 23.03
C TYR A 348 14.57 4.05 21.91
N ASN A 349 15.85 4.37 22.04
CA ASN A 349 16.84 4.23 20.98
C ASN A 349 17.58 2.88 20.99
N GLY A 350 17.52 2.16 22.11
CA GLY A 350 18.20 0.88 22.30
C GLY A 350 17.90 -0.15 21.20
N SER A 351 18.94 -0.88 20.83
CA SER A 351 18.89 -1.98 19.87
C SER A 351 18.54 -3.33 20.54
N ALA A 352 18.57 -4.41 19.76
CA ALA A 352 17.95 -5.71 20.02
C ALA A 352 18.57 -6.58 21.14
N SER A 353 18.80 -6.01 22.32
CA SER A 353 18.90 -6.78 23.56
C SER A 353 17.52 -7.34 23.94
N TYR A 354 17.46 -8.59 24.39
CA TYR A 354 16.22 -9.20 24.91
C TYR A 354 15.57 -8.42 26.08
N ALA A 355 16.28 -7.46 26.69
CA ALA A 355 15.75 -6.56 27.71
C ALA A 355 14.90 -5.38 27.14
N ASN A 356 15.05 -5.04 25.85
CA ASN A 356 14.33 -3.95 25.20
C ASN A 356 13.22 -4.46 24.25
N PRO A 357 11.93 -4.40 24.63
CA PRO A 357 10.82 -4.84 23.79
C PRO A 357 10.47 -3.87 22.65
N LEU A 358 11.25 -2.81 22.41
CA LEU A 358 11.13 -1.96 21.20
C LEU A 358 11.82 -2.57 19.96
N THR A 359 11.80 -3.90 19.84
CA THR A 359 12.06 -4.60 18.57
C THR A 359 10.90 -4.44 17.59
N ASP A 360 9.67 -4.26 18.09
CA ASP A 360 8.50 -3.93 17.29
C ASP A 360 8.48 -2.42 16.95
N LEU A 361 8.76 -2.11 15.69
CA LEU A 361 8.78 -0.75 15.13
C LEU A 361 7.43 -0.04 15.22
N PHE A 362 6.31 -0.77 15.31
CA PHE A 362 5.00 -0.14 15.47
C PHE A 362 4.80 0.41 16.89
N ILE A 363 5.46 -0.17 17.91
CA ILE A 363 5.47 0.41 19.26
C ILE A 363 6.20 1.76 19.25
N ARG A 364 7.29 1.88 18.49
CA ARG A 364 8.01 3.15 18.29
C ARG A 364 7.13 4.19 17.57
N LEU A 365 6.32 3.74 16.61
CA LEU A 365 5.36 4.58 15.86
C LEU A 365 4.26 5.17 16.75
N CYS A 366 3.81 4.45 17.78
CA CYS A 366 2.81 4.94 18.74
C CYS A 366 3.20 6.29 19.39
N MET A 367 4.48 6.55 19.67
CA MET A 367 4.93 7.86 20.18
C MET A 367 4.59 8.99 19.19
N PHE A 368 4.87 8.79 17.91
CA PHE A 368 4.58 9.80 16.90
C PHE A 368 3.07 9.93 16.66
N GLN A 369 2.33 8.82 16.67
CA GLN A 369 0.87 8.87 16.57
C GLN A 369 0.21 9.56 17.78
N GLN A 370 0.79 9.47 18.98
CA GLN A 370 0.34 10.24 20.15
C GLN A 370 0.49 11.76 19.96
N LEU A 371 1.50 12.22 19.21
CA LEU A 371 1.62 13.63 18.84
C LEU A 371 0.57 14.04 17.79
N THR A 372 0.27 13.17 16.82
CA THR A 372 -0.89 13.35 15.90
C THR A 372 -2.20 13.47 16.68
N LEU A 373 -2.44 12.60 17.66
CA LEU A 373 -3.67 12.57 18.46
C LEU A 373 -3.79 13.79 19.39
N ALA A 374 -2.68 14.29 19.93
CA ALA A 374 -2.67 15.45 20.83
C ALA A 374 -2.77 16.80 20.08
N TYR A 375 -2.19 16.91 18.89
CA TYR A 375 -1.95 18.21 18.22
C TYR A 375 -2.42 18.26 16.75
N GLY A 376 -2.98 17.17 16.24
CA GLY A 376 -3.47 17.03 14.86
C GLY A 376 -2.35 16.90 13.82
N ASP A 377 -2.74 16.56 12.58
CA ASP A 377 -1.81 16.40 11.45
C ASP A 377 -0.95 17.66 11.19
N ASN A 378 -1.48 18.84 11.53
CA ASN A 378 -0.75 20.11 11.41
C ASN A 378 0.57 20.13 12.21
N PHE A 379 0.73 19.29 13.24
CA PHE A 379 2.00 19.12 13.91
C PHE A 379 3.12 18.71 12.93
N TYR A 380 2.87 17.67 12.13
CA TYR A 380 3.86 17.16 11.16
C TYR A 380 3.99 18.09 9.94
N ARG A 381 2.88 18.65 9.44
CA ARG A 381 2.94 19.68 8.37
C ARG A 381 3.82 20.87 8.77
N THR A 382 3.71 21.32 10.02
CA THR A 382 4.49 22.45 10.54
C THR A 382 5.95 22.08 10.78
N LEU A 383 6.23 20.88 11.34
CA LEU A 383 7.60 20.37 11.49
C LEU A 383 8.32 20.29 10.13
N ALA A 384 7.62 19.81 9.11
CA ALA A 384 8.13 19.68 7.75
C ALA A 384 8.41 21.04 7.08
N LYS A 385 7.52 22.02 7.26
CA LYS A 385 7.75 23.40 6.80
C LYS A 385 8.93 24.05 7.51
N ASN A 386 8.96 23.98 8.83
CA ASN A 386 10.04 24.53 9.67
C ASN A 386 11.41 23.97 9.24
N MET A 387 11.54 22.65 9.06
CA MET A 387 12.81 22.04 8.64
C MET A 387 13.32 22.56 7.29
N ARG A 388 12.42 22.84 6.34
CA ARG A 388 12.79 23.33 5.00
C ARG A 388 13.16 24.81 5.01
N VAL A 389 12.45 25.64 5.79
CA VAL A 389 12.72 27.09 5.92
C VAL A 389 13.98 27.34 6.77
N GLU A 390 14.14 26.63 7.88
CA GLU A 390 15.28 26.80 8.81
C GLU A 390 16.57 26.17 8.28
N ASN A 391 16.45 25.17 7.40
CA ASN A 391 17.58 24.48 6.78
C ASN A 391 18.69 24.06 7.78
N PRO A 392 18.36 23.35 8.88
CA PRO A 392 19.31 23.10 9.97
C PRO A 392 20.40 22.09 9.58
N THR A 393 21.63 22.36 10.04
CA THR A 393 22.74 21.40 9.93
C THR A 393 22.66 20.36 11.05
N LEU A 394 22.11 19.17 10.74
CA LEU A 394 21.93 18.07 11.69
C LEU A 394 22.96 16.96 11.46
N ALA A 395 24.16 17.15 12.05
CA ALA A 395 25.33 16.31 11.80
C ALA A 395 25.21 14.85 12.29
N ASN A 396 24.49 14.62 13.40
CA ASN A 396 24.37 13.32 14.05
C ASN A 396 22.97 13.13 14.68
N ASP A 397 22.72 11.96 15.25
CA ASP A 397 21.42 11.61 15.82
C ASP A 397 21.06 12.42 17.05
N ASP A 398 22.03 12.83 17.87
CA ASP A 398 21.79 13.75 19.00
C ASP A 398 21.28 15.11 18.53
N ALA A 399 21.84 15.66 17.45
CA ALA A 399 21.36 16.89 16.84
C ALA A 399 19.93 16.74 16.29
N ARG A 400 19.59 15.58 15.73
CA ARG A 400 18.25 15.26 15.19
C ARG A 400 17.20 15.09 16.30
N LEU A 401 17.53 14.33 17.34
CA LEU A 401 16.73 14.20 18.57
C LEU A 401 16.48 15.57 19.21
N ARG A 402 17.53 16.36 19.41
CA ARG A 402 17.46 17.73 19.93
C ARG A 402 16.55 18.63 19.09
N TYR A 403 16.73 18.62 17.77
CA TYR A 403 15.90 19.39 16.85
C TYR A 403 14.43 19.00 16.96
N PHE A 404 14.13 17.69 16.89
CA PHE A 404 12.78 17.17 17.01
C PHE A 404 12.13 17.52 18.35
N MET A 405 12.80 17.31 19.48
CA MET A 405 12.25 17.54 20.81
C MET A 405 11.94 19.03 21.07
N LEU A 406 12.83 19.94 20.65
CA LEU A 406 12.59 21.38 20.76
C LEU A 406 11.49 21.86 19.80
N LYS A 407 11.47 21.37 18.55
CA LYS A 407 10.41 21.72 17.59
C LYS A 407 9.05 21.18 18.02
N ALA A 408 8.99 19.97 18.59
CA ALA A 408 7.77 19.41 19.13
C ALA A 408 7.18 20.31 20.23
N CYS A 409 8.02 20.84 21.14
CA CYS A 409 7.58 21.81 22.14
C CYS A 409 7.10 23.12 21.51
N SER A 410 7.89 23.69 20.59
CA SER A 410 7.56 24.94 19.91
C SER A 410 6.29 24.88 19.06
N ILE A 411 5.99 23.74 18.42
CA ILE A 411 4.83 23.54 17.53
C ILE A 411 3.57 23.25 18.35
N SER A 412 3.68 22.45 19.42
CA SER A 412 2.55 22.18 20.33
C SER A 412 2.22 23.36 21.25
N GLY A 413 3.17 24.28 21.45
CA GLY A 413 3.09 25.31 22.49
C GLY A 413 3.14 24.73 23.91
N LYS A 414 3.65 23.50 24.08
CA LYS A 414 3.68 22.77 25.35
C LYS A 414 5.09 22.28 25.70
N ASN A 415 5.37 22.18 27.00
CA ASN A 415 6.57 21.50 27.48
C ASN A 415 6.35 19.98 27.46
N LEU A 416 7.00 19.30 26.51
CA LEU A 416 6.88 17.85 26.29
C LEU A 416 7.92 17.01 27.06
N SER A 417 8.63 17.57 28.05
CA SER A 417 9.67 16.83 28.79
C SER A 417 9.15 15.55 29.43
N ASN A 418 8.01 15.60 30.14
CA ASN A 418 7.38 14.42 30.74
C ASN A 418 7.01 13.36 29.67
N PHE A 419 6.49 13.78 28.52
CA PHE A 419 6.11 12.89 27.43
C PHE A 419 7.33 12.12 26.87
N PHE A 420 8.42 12.81 26.56
CA PHE A 420 9.63 12.18 26.04
C PHE A 420 10.38 11.35 27.11
N GLN A 421 10.34 11.76 28.38
CA GLN A 421 10.84 10.96 29.51
C GLN A 421 10.06 9.65 29.66
N LYS A 422 8.73 9.68 29.52
CA LYS A 422 7.88 8.48 29.54
C LYS A 422 8.13 7.54 28.38
N TRP A 423 8.56 8.03 27.23
CA TRP A 423 9.02 7.20 26.12
C TRP A 423 10.47 6.73 26.23
N GLY A 424 11.27 7.32 27.13
CA GLY A 424 12.69 6.99 27.30
C GLY A 424 13.57 7.57 26.19
N LEU A 425 13.26 8.77 25.69
CA LEU A 425 14.10 9.47 24.72
C LEU A 425 15.34 10.03 25.42
N ASN A 426 16.46 9.35 25.19
CA ASN A 426 17.79 9.75 25.66
C ASN A 426 18.68 10.04 24.45
N LEU A 427 19.58 11.01 24.59
CA LEU A 427 20.68 11.26 23.67
C LEU A 427 21.86 10.32 24.00
N SER A 428 22.89 10.31 23.16
CA SER A 428 24.05 9.41 23.26
C SER A 428 24.79 9.43 24.61
N THR A 429 24.64 10.50 25.41
CA THR A 429 25.21 10.62 26.75
C THR A 429 24.20 11.11 27.80
N PRO A 430 24.38 10.77 29.09
CA PRO A 430 23.57 11.32 30.18
C PRO A 430 23.66 12.85 30.31
N ALA A 431 24.82 13.43 29.97
CA ALA A 431 25.02 14.88 29.99
C ALA A 431 24.20 15.57 28.89
N ALA A 432 24.28 15.08 27.64
CA ALA A 432 23.47 15.60 26.53
C ALA A 432 21.96 15.42 26.78
N THR A 433 21.58 14.29 27.38
CA THR A 433 20.20 14.00 27.80
C THR A 433 19.70 15.00 28.87
N THR A 434 20.50 15.24 29.91
CA THR A 434 20.17 16.25 30.94
C THR A 434 20.02 17.64 30.31
N GLN A 435 20.94 18.01 29.40
CA GLN A 435 20.92 19.33 28.76
C GLN A 435 19.66 19.55 27.91
N ILE A 436 19.23 18.59 27.07
CA ILE A 436 18.02 18.78 26.26
C ILE A 436 16.76 18.98 27.12
N TYR A 437 16.61 18.26 28.23
CA TYR A 437 15.47 18.44 29.12
C TYR A 437 15.52 19.78 29.87
N ALA A 438 16.71 20.28 30.21
CA ALA A 438 16.89 21.63 30.76
C ALA A 438 16.52 22.72 29.73
N ASP A 439 16.96 22.56 28.47
CA ASP A 439 16.66 23.51 27.40
C ASP A 439 15.16 23.55 27.05
N MET A 440 14.47 22.41 27.09
CA MET A 440 13.01 22.34 26.94
C MET A 440 12.28 23.03 28.09
N ALA A 441 12.78 22.93 29.32
CA ALA A 441 12.23 23.66 30.46
C ALA A 441 12.47 25.18 30.34
N ALA A 442 13.64 25.58 29.82
CA ALA A 442 13.99 26.98 29.58
C ALA A 442 13.11 27.69 28.53
N LEU A 443 12.36 26.94 27.71
CA LEU A 443 11.33 27.52 26.82
C LEU A 443 10.15 28.16 27.56
N GLY A 444 9.98 27.90 28.86
CA GLY A 444 8.91 28.51 29.68
C GLY A 444 7.48 28.07 29.30
N LEU A 445 7.34 27.03 28.48
CA LEU A 445 6.05 26.57 27.97
C LEU A 445 5.23 25.81 29.05
N PRO A 446 3.90 25.94 29.07
CA PRO A 446 3.04 25.21 29.99
C PRO A 446 3.03 23.70 29.67
N ALA A 447 2.78 22.87 30.66
CA ALA A 447 2.54 21.44 30.45
C ALA A 447 1.27 21.19 29.59
N PRO A 448 1.17 20.06 28.88
CA PRO A 448 -0.08 19.59 28.28
C PRO A 448 -1.18 19.43 29.35
N SER A 449 -2.42 19.81 29.02
CA SER A 449 -3.60 19.60 29.89
C SER A 449 -4.01 18.13 29.98
N THR A 450 -3.74 17.37 28.92
CA THR A 450 -3.86 15.91 28.84
C THR A 450 -2.49 15.39 28.46
N ASP A 451 -2.00 14.38 29.19
CA ASP A 451 -0.71 13.76 28.90
C ASP A 451 -0.77 13.01 27.55
N PRO A 452 0.00 13.41 26.52
CA PRO A 452 -0.05 12.73 25.23
C PRO A 452 0.34 11.25 25.31
N SER A 453 1.08 10.84 26.35
CA SER A 453 1.48 9.43 26.54
C SER A 453 0.31 8.50 26.90
N THR A 454 -0.88 9.03 27.21
CA THR A 454 -2.09 8.23 27.50
C THR A 454 -3.00 8.09 26.29
N LEU A 455 -2.74 8.81 25.19
CA LEU A 455 -3.56 8.76 23.99
C LEU A 455 -3.29 7.47 23.20
N GLN A 456 -4.33 6.98 22.54
CA GLN A 456 -4.28 5.91 21.55
C GLN A 456 -5.32 6.22 20.46
N ASP A 457 -5.25 5.53 19.33
CA ASP A 457 -6.36 5.59 18.36
C ASP A 457 -7.56 4.82 18.92
N ASN A 458 -8.77 5.24 18.54
CA ASN A 458 -10.03 4.57 18.86
C ASN A 458 -10.21 4.31 20.37
N VAL A 459 -10.20 5.37 21.18
CA VAL A 459 -10.31 5.29 22.67
C VAL A 459 -11.74 5.01 23.17
N ALA A 460 -12.32 3.93 22.68
CA ALA A 460 -13.21 3.06 23.42
C ALA A 460 -12.97 1.64 22.90
N PRO A 461 -13.07 0.57 23.71
CA PRO A 461 -13.33 -0.74 23.13
C PRO A 461 -14.57 -0.59 22.26
N LEU A 462 -14.44 -0.91 20.97
CA LEU A 462 -15.50 -0.72 19.98
C LEU A 462 -16.76 -1.35 20.54
N THR A 463 -17.76 -0.51 20.80
CA THR A 463 -18.86 -0.91 21.68
C THR A 463 -19.69 -1.91 20.92
N GLU A 464 -19.54 -3.18 21.28
CA GLU A 464 -20.31 -4.23 20.65
C GLU A 464 -21.80 -3.95 20.82
N LEU A 465 -22.54 -4.15 19.74
CA LEU A 465 -23.99 -4.17 19.79
C LEU A 465 -24.42 -5.24 20.78
N SER A 466 -25.37 -4.90 21.65
CA SER A 466 -25.97 -5.91 22.54
C SER A 466 -26.50 -7.08 21.73
N LYS A 467 -26.04 -8.29 22.09
CA LYS A 467 -26.48 -9.57 21.51
C LYS A 467 -27.87 -9.99 21.99
N THR A 468 -28.55 -9.17 22.79
CA THR A 468 -29.94 -9.43 23.22
C THR A 468 -30.87 -9.61 22.02
N GLY A 469 -31.50 -10.79 21.94
CA GLY A 469 -32.39 -11.16 20.84
C GLY A 469 -31.69 -11.70 19.59
N TRP A 470 -30.36 -11.88 19.62
CA TRP A 470 -29.64 -12.59 18.55
C TRP A 470 -29.88 -14.09 18.67
N SER A 471 -29.83 -14.80 17.54
CA SER A 471 -29.90 -16.25 17.48
C SER A 471 -29.09 -16.80 16.31
N ILE A 472 -28.67 -18.07 16.42
CA ILE A 472 -28.06 -18.76 15.28
C ILE A 472 -29.18 -19.25 14.36
N ASN A 473 -29.24 -18.68 13.16
CA ASN A 473 -30.20 -19.05 12.13
C ASN A 473 -29.80 -20.33 11.40
N SER A 474 -28.52 -20.50 11.08
CA SER A 474 -28.00 -21.72 10.44
C SER A 474 -26.47 -21.83 10.55
N PHE A 475 -25.94 -23.04 10.34
CA PHE A 475 -24.50 -23.32 10.33
C PHE A 475 -24.19 -24.53 9.42
N SER A 476 -22.93 -24.70 8.99
CA SER A 476 -22.50 -25.87 8.20
C SER A 476 -22.40 -27.15 9.03
N SER A 477 -21.77 -27.07 10.20
CA SER A 477 -21.62 -28.17 11.14
C SER A 477 -21.29 -27.66 12.53
N GLU A 478 -21.49 -28.50 13.54
CA GLU A 478 -21.07 -28.28 14.91
C GLU A 478 -20.69 -29.62 15.56
N GLU A 479 -19.84 -29.56 16.58
CA GLU A 479 -19.34 -30.72 17.31
C GLU A 479 -20.12 -30.92 18.62
N THR A 480 -21.16 -31.74 18.59
CA THR A 480 -22.01 -32.01 19.77
C THR A 480 -21.48 -33.10 20.69
N SER A 481 -20.51 -33.90 20.24
CA SER A 481 -20.13 -35.17 20.89
C SER A 481 -18.73 -35.12 21.52
N GLY A 482 -17.77 -34.46 20.85
CA GLY A 482 -16.36 -34.43 21.25
C GLY A 482 -15.95 -33.29 22.20
N GLU A 483 -16.76 -32.24 22.33
CA GLU A 483 -16.42 -31.02 23.10
C GLU A 483 -17.29 -30.86 24.38
N GLY A 484 -18.07 -31.89 24.74
CA GLY A 484 -18.91 -31.92 25.94
C GLY A 484 -20.28 -31.24 25.77
N ALA A 485 -20.90 -30.86 26.89
CA ALA A 485 -22.31 -30.42 26.93
C ALA A 485 -22.54 -28.98 26.42
N ILE A 486 -21.52 -28.13 26.43
CA ILE A 486 -21.63 -26.69 26.08
C ILE A 486 -20.84 -26.39 24.80
N ASN A 487 -19.53 -26.65 24.81
CA ASN A 487 -18.64 -26.33 23.69
C ASN A 487 -18.94 -27.15 22.42
N GLY A 488 -18.34 -26.73 21.31
CA GLY A 488 -18.52 -27.27 19.98
C GLY A 488 -19.76 -26.76 19.25
N ARG A 489 -20.75 -26.22 19.97
CA ARG A 489 -22.05 -25.75 19.45
C ARG A 489 -22.00 -24.33 18.90
N ALA A 490 -22.68 -24.08 17.78
CA ALA A 490 -22.69 -22.78 17.11
C ALA A 490 -23.29 -21.66 17.97
N ALA A 491 -24.21 -21.99 18.87
CA ALA A 491 -24.86 -21.05 19.80
C ALA A 491 -23.87 -20.32 20.73
N THR A 492 -22.71 -20.91 21.02
CA THR A 492 -21.67 -20.30 21.86
C THR A 492 -21.06 -19.04 21.24
N LEU A 493 -21.11 -18.90 19.90
CA LEU A 493 -20.54 -17.75 19.18
C LEU A 493 -21.17 -16.40 19.55
N ILE A 494 -22.30 -16.40 20.25
CA ILE A 494 -23.06 -15.21 20.63
C ILE A 494 -23.48 -15.25 22.11
N ASP A 495 -22.85 -16.10 22.93
CA ASP A 495 -23.20 -16.27 24.34
C ASP A 495 -22.53 -15.25 25.28
N GLY A 496 -21.57 -14.46 24.77
CA GLY A 496 -20.85 -13.43 25.52
C GLY A 496 -19.66 -13.96 26.33
N SER A 497 -19.24 -15.21 26.14
CA SER A 497 -18.17 -15.86 26.88
C SER A 497 -17.02 -16.30 25.97
N TYR A 498 -15.84 -15.71 26.18
CA TYR A 498 -14.61 -16.14 25.48
C TYR A 498 -14.05 -17.48 26.02
N SER A 499 -14.71 -18.09 27.01
CA SER A 499 -14.36 -19.39 27.60
C SER A 499 -15.06 -20.56 26.91
N THR A 500 -16.16 -20.28 26.24
CA THR A 500 -16.93 -21.21 25.40
C THR A 500 -16.50 -21.05 23.94
N PHE A 501 -16.81 -22.05 23.10
CA PHE A 501 -16.46 -22.00 21.67
C PHE A 501 -17.28 -22.95 20.81
N TRP A 502 -17.49 -22.56 19.55
CA TRP A 502 -17.94 -23.45 18.49
C TRP A 502 -16.76 -24.18 17.87
N HIS A 503 -17.03 -25.38 17.35
CA HIS A 503 -16.07 -26.17 16.59
C HIS A 503 -16.78 -26.87 15.43
N SER A 504 -16.25 -26.77 14.21
CA SER A 504 -16.73 -27.57 13.08
C SER A 504 -16.61 -29.06 13.39
N ARG A 505 -17.60 -29.88 13.04
CA ARG A 505 -17.62 -31.30 13.43
C ARG A 505 -16.33 -32.04 13.05
N TRP A 506 -15.72 -32.69 14.05
CA TRP A 506 -14.45 -33.41 13.93
C TRP A 506 -14.54 -34.88 14.34
N THR A 507 -15.58 -35.30 15.08
CA THR A 507 -15.77 -36.69 15.51
C THR A 507 -16.43 -37.56 14.42
N THR A 508 -17.74 -37.49 14.28
CA THR A 508 -18.54 -38.32 13.36
C THR A 508 -18.81 -37.59 12.05
N SER A 509 -18.40 -38.17 10.93
CA SER A 509 -18.43 -37.54 9.60
C SER A 509 -17.78 -36.14 9.61
N PRO A 510 -16.45 -36.07 9.81
CA PRO A 510 -15.73 -34.81 9.94
C PRO A 510 -15.91 -33.93 8.69
N THR A 511 -16.16 -32.64 8.89
CA THR A 511 -16.43 -31.69 7.79
C THR A 511 -15.20 -30.87 7.43
N SER A 512 -15.02 -30.59 6.13
CA SER A 512 -13.97 -29.70 5.61
C SER A 512 -14.47 -28.28 5.35
N TYR A 513 -13.54 -27.33 5.23
CA TYR A 513 -13.81 -25.98 4.71
C TYR A 513 -14.52 -26.01 3.34
N PRO A 514 -15.35 -25.00 3.00
CA PRO A 514 -15.69 -23.83 3.82
C PRO A 514 -16.68 -24.15 4.95
N HIS A 515 -16.47 -23.55 6.11
CA HIS A 515 -17.41 -23.61 7.24
C HIS A 515 -18.17 -22.29 7.35
N GLN A 516 -19.46 -22.33 7.66
CA GLN A 516 -20.29 -21.13 7.72
C GLN A 516 -21.21 -21.10 8.94
N VAL A 517 -21.53 -19.89 9.40
CA VAL A 517 -22.60 -19.60 10.36
C VAL A 517 -23.39 -18.39 9.87
N VAL A 518 -24.70 -18.39 10.12
CA VAL A 518 -25.61 -17.26 9.92
C VAL A 518 -26.27 -16.92 11.25
N ILE A 519 -26.17 -15.67 11.65
CA ILE A 519 -26.74 -15.10 12.88
C ILE A 519 -27.90 -14.19 12.46
N ASP A 520 -29.10 -14.40 13.04
CA ASP A 520 -30.20 -13.43 13.01
C ASP A 520 -30.02 -12.47 14.21
N LEU A 521 -29.99 -11.17 13.95
CA LEU A 521 -29.85 -10.12 14.97
C LEU A 521 -31.21 -9.78 15.66
N GLY A 522 -32.28 -10.52 15.32
CA GLY A 522 -33.65 -10.37 15.80
C GLY A 522 -34.39 -9.15 15.23
N SER A 523 -33.66 -8.15 14.76
CA SER A 523 -34.14 -6.89 14.19
C SER A 523 -33.07 -6.31 13.27
N SER A 524 -33.44 -5.38 12.39
CA SER A 524 -32.43 -4.69 11.59
C SER A 524 -31.59 -3.76 12.48
N LYS A 525 -30.26 -3.86 12.36
CA LYS A 525 -29.25 -3.06 13.04
C LYS A 525 -28.38 -2.33 12.01
N SER A 526 -27.71 -1.28 12.45
CA SER A 526 -26.55 -0.71 11.76
C SER A 526 -25.28 -1.17 12.46
N ALA A 527 -24.23 -1.49 11.69
CA ALA A 527 -22.91 -1.86 12.19
C ALA A 527 -21.80 -1.36 11.25
N ASN A 528 -20.65 -1.02 11.82
CA ASN A 528 -19.43 -0.59 11.09
C ASN A 528 -18.41 -1.73 10.93
N GLY A 529 -18.51 -2.80 11.71
CA GLY A 529 -17.68 -4.00 11.53
C GLY A 529 -18.07 -5.20 12.39
N LEU A 530 -17.33 -6.28 12.20
CA LEU A 530 -17.40 -7.56 12.92
C LEU A 530 -16.31 -7.62 14.00
N SER A 531 -16.64 -8.02 15.23
CA SER A 531 -15.66 -8.52 16.19
C SER A 531 -15.61 -10.06 16.15
N LEU A 532 -14.43 -10.64 16.36
CA LEU A 532 -14.20 -12.07 16.32
C LEU A 532 -13.14 -12.46 17.35
N VAL A 533 -13.41 -13.51 18.11
CA VAL A 533 -12.51 -14.06 19.13
C VAL A 533 -12.18 -15.51 18.76
N GLN A 534 -10.88 -15.83 18.63
CA GLN A 534 -10.42 -17.20 18.41
C GLN A 534 -10.64 -18.06 19.68
N ARG A 535 -10.83 -19.38 19.53
CA ARG A 535 -10.89 -20.31 20.67
C ARG A 535 -9.67 -20.11 21.59
N SER A 536 -9.89 -20.09 22.91
CA SER A 536 -8.79 -20.07 23.89
C SER A 536 -7.82 -21.23 23.66
N GLY A 537 -6.51 -20.93 23.65
CA GLY A 537 -5.47 -21.89 23.26
C GLY A 537 -5.27 -22.08 21.76
N LEU A 538 -6.01 -21.36 20.90
CA LEU A 538 -5.80 -21.21 19.45
C LEU A 538 -5.89 -22.50 18.59
N SER A 539 -6.34 -23.62 19.18
CA SER A 539 -6.54 -24.88 18.46
C SER A 539 -7.64 -24.75 17.40
N ARG A 540 -7.31 -25.01 16.12
CA ARG A 540 -8.19 -24.84 14.94
C ARG A 540 -8.66 -23.40 14.70
N ALA A 541 -7.90 -22.41 15.19
CA ALA A 541 -8.13 -20.99 14.91
C ALA A 541 -8.26 -20.75 13.39
N ILE A 542 -9.24 -19.94 12.98
CA ILE A 542 -9.46 -19.64 11.56
C ILE A 542 -8.42 -18.63 11.05
N LYS A 543 -8.15 -18.66 9.75
CA LYS A 543 -7.27 -17.72 9.06
C LYS A 543 -8.04 -16.87 8.07
N ASN A 544 -8.37 -17.41 6.90
CA ASN A 544 -9.11 -16.68 5.89
C ASN A 544 -10.62 -16.84 6.11
N PHE A 545 -11.39 -15.76 5.96
CA PHE A 545 -12.85 -15.81 6.04
C PHE A 545 -13.53 -14.70 5.22
N GLN A 546 -14.80 -14.89 4.91
CA GLN A 546 -15.65 -13.93 4.21
C GLN A 546 -16.78 -13.46 5.15
N VAL A 547 -17.17 -12.20 5.04
CA VAL A 547 -18.37 -11.67 5.70
C VAL A 547 -19.37 -11.25 4.65
N LEU A 548 -20.63 -11.68 4.83
CA LEU A 548 -21.77 -11.28 4.02
C LEU A 548 -22.91 -10.82 4.95
N THR A 549 -23.76 -9.95 4.44
CA THR A 549 -24.88 -9.37 5.20
C THR A 549 -26.16 -9.41 4.39
N SER A 550 -27.30 -9.52 5.07
CA SER A 550 -28.63 -9.57 4.47
C SER A 550 -29.66 -8.90 5.37
N THR A 551 -30.76 -8.41 4.79
CA THR A 551 -31.95 -7.93 5.51
C THR A 551 -33.10 -8.94 5.50
N ASP A 552 -33.05 -9.95 4.64
CA ASP A 552 -34.16 -10.87 4.31
C ASP A 552 -33.84 -12.37 4.53
N ASN A 553 -32.59 -12.72 4.85
CA ASN A 553 -32.07 -14.10 4.95
C ASN A 553 -32.05 -14.89 3.62
N ILE A 554 -32.34 -14.25 2.50
CA ILE A 554 -32.43 -14.86 1.17
C ILE A 554 -31.30 -14.30 0.30
N THR A 555 -31.19 -12.98 0.24
CA THR A 555 -30.21 -12.26 -0.56
C THR A 555 -29.06 -11.79 0.32
N PHE A 556 -27.88 -12.42 0.18
CA PHE A 556 -26.66 -12.03 0.90
C PHE A 556 -25.73 -11.21 0.01
N THR A 557 -25.40 -9.99 0.45
CA THR A 557 -24.40 -9.13 -0.17
C THR A 557 -23.04 -9.36 0.49
N SER A 558 -21.99 -9.61 -0.30
CA SER A 558 -20.62 -9.69 0.21
C SER A 558 -20.17 -8.34 0.76
N VAL A 559 -19.57 -8.34 1.95
CA VAL A 559 -18.96 -7.15 2.54
C VAL A 559 -17.47 -7.11 2.21
N ASN A 560 -16.72 -8.12 2.63
CA ASN A 560 -15.29 -8.26 2.31
C ASN A 560 -14.77 -9.67 2.63
N ASN A 561 -13.55 -9.95 2.17
CA ASN A 561 -12.71 -11.04 2.65
C ASN A 561 -11.72 -10.51 3.70
N TYR A 562 -11.45 -11.28 4.75
CA TYR A 562 -10.56 -10.90 5.84
C TYR A 562 -9.59 -12.05 6.19
N VAL A 563 -8.50 -11.67 6.86
CA VAL A 563 -7.50 -12.60 7.42
C VAL A 563 -7.43 -12.37 8.91
N ALA A 564 -7.94 -13.30 9.71
CA ALA A 564 -7.75 -13.32 11.14
C ALA A 564 -6.28 -13.64 11.49
N GLN A 565 -5.83 -13.11 12.61
CA GLN A 565 -4.52 -13.42 13.20
C GLN A 565 -4.64 -14.62 14.15
N ASN A 566 -3.53 -15.32 14.35
CA ASN A 566 -3.44 -16.42 15.31
C ASN A 566 -3.10 -15.90 16.72
N VAL A 567 -4.00 -15.09 17.29
CA VAL A 567 -3.81 -14.41 18.58
C VAL A 567 -5.06 -14.51 19.45
N ALA A 568 -4.87 -14.50 20.77
CA ALA A 568 -5.95 -14.48 21.74
C ALA A 568 -6.58 -13.08 21.90
N GLY A 569 -7.83 -13.03 22.36
CA GLY A 569 -8.60 -11.79 22.51
C GLY A 569 -9.41 -11.43 21.27
N ALA A 570 -10.15 -10.32 21.38
CA ALA A 570 -10.99 -9.81 20.30
C ALA A 570 -10.17 -9.15 19.19
N GLN A 571 -10.45 -9.56 17.96
CA GLN A 571 -9.98 -8.97 16.72
C GLN A 571 -11.18 -8.30 16.03
N TYR A 572 -10.94 -7.22 15.29
CA TYR A 572 -12.03 -6.37 14.78
C TYR A 572 -11.85 -6.06 13.29
N PHE A 573 -12.88 -6.31 12.50
CA PHE A 573 -12.83 -6.31 11.03
C PHE A 573 -13.87 -5.33 10.47
N ALA A 574 -13.40 -4.21 9.94
CA ALA A 574 -14.26 -3.11 9.50
C ALA A 574 -14.90 -3.38 8.13
N PHE A 575 -16.19 -3.03 7.98
CA PHE A 575 -16.97 -3.20 6.76
C PHE A 575 -16.69 -2.13 5.67
N GLY A 576 -15.77 -1.20 5.93
CA GLY A 576 -15.41 -0.07 5.06
C GLY A 576 -16.48 1.02 4.92
N SER A 577 -17.70 0.76 5.38
CA SER A 577 -18.85 1.66 5.46
C SER A 577 -19.91 1.03 6.34
N THR A 578 -20.73 1.86 7.01
CA THR A 578 -21.87 1.38 7.82
C THR A 578 -22.79 0.50 6.98
N LYS A 579 -23.10 -0.70 7.48
CA LYS A 579 -24.05 -1.63 6.85
C LYS A 579 -25.30 -1.70 7.71
N THR A 580 -26.46 -1.71 7.04
CA THR A 580 -27.75 -2.01 7.67
C THR A 580 -28.14 -3.44 7.32
N LEU A 581 -28.31 -4.27 8.35
CA LEU A 581 -28.46 -5.73 8.21
C LEU A 581 -29.40 -6.27 9.28
N ARG A 582 -30.00 -7.44 9.02
CA ARG A 582 -30.64 -8.29 10.05
C ARG A 582 -29.93 -9.64 10.19
N TYR A 583 -29.29 -10.12 9.11
CA TYR A 583 -28.59 -11.38 9.07
C TYR A 583 -27.11 -11.15 8.77
N LEU A 584 -26.26 -11.68 9.63
CA LEU A 584 -24.81 -11.70 9.47
C LEU A 584 -24.39 -13.12 9.09
N LYS A 585 -23.62 -13.27 8.01
CA LYS A 585 -23.07 -14.56 7.58
C LYS A 585 -21.56 -14.49 7.57
N VAL A 586 -20.92 -15.40 8.31
CA VAL A 586 -19.46 -15.58 8.32
C VAL A 586 -19.15 -16.92 7.64
N ILE A 587 -18.26 -16.91 6.66
CA ILE A 587 -17.76 -18.10 5.96
C ILE A 587 -16.26 -18.20 6.18
N ALA A 588 -15.83 -19.05 7.11
CA ALA A 588 -14.42 -19.38 7.25
C ALA A 588 -13.98 -20.27 6.06
N THR A 589 -12.80 -20.01 5.50
CA THR A 589 -12.31 -20.69 4.28
C THR A 589 -10.95 -21.39 4.48
N SER A 590 -10.20 -21.10 5.53
CA SER A 590 -9.02 -21.90 5.94
C SER A 590 -8.67 -21.72 7.42
N ALA A 591 -7.93 -22.67 7.99
CA ALA A 591 -7.35 -22.58 9.34
C ALA A 591 -5.94 -21.96 9.36
N GLN A 592 -5.46 -21.58 10.56
CA GLN A 592 -4.07 -21.18 10.80
C GLN A 592 -3.09 -22.36 10.75
N ASP A 593 -3.53 -23.53 11.22
CA ASP A 593 -2.74 -24.77 11.27
C ASP A 593 -2.81 -25.60 9.98
N GLY A 594 -3.48 -25.08 8.94
CA GLY A 594 -3.64 -25.74 7.64
C GLY A 594 -4.58 -26.95 7.63
N LEU A 595 -5.23 -27.28 8.76
CA LEU A 595 -6.16 -28.39 8.84
C LEU A 595 -7.58 -28.00 8.37
N GLN A 596 -8.43 -29.01 8.22
CA GLN A 596 -9.77 -28.85 7.64
C GLN A 596 -10.84 -28.28 8.60
N PHE A 597 -10.47 -27.98 9.84
CA PHE A 597 -11.39 -27.63 10.93
C PHE A 597 -11.36 -26.14 11.28
N ALA A 598 -12.47 -25.63 11.80
CA ALA A 598 -12.61 -24.27 12.33
C ALA A 598 -13.04 -24.31 13.79
N SER A 599 -12.51 -23.41 14.60
CA SER A 599 -13.03 -23.07 15.93
C SER A 599 -13.00 -21.56 16.15
N LEU A 600 -13.96 -21.07 16.94
CA LEU A 600 -14.13 -19.67 17.31
C LEU A 600 -14.82 -19.60 18.67
N ALA A 601 -14.43 -18.65 19.51
CA ALA A 601 -15.09 -18.40 20.79
C ALA A 601 -16.34 -17.53 20.60
N GLU A 602 -16.19 -16.34 20.01
CA GLU A 602 -17.24 -15.32 19.93
C GLU A 602 -17.22 -14.60 18.57
N LEU A 603 -18.41 -14.16 18.12
CA LEU A 603 -18.64 -13.24 17.00
C LEU A 603 -19.57 -12.12 17.45
N GLY A 604 -19.19 -10.87 17.23
CA GLY A 604 -20.00 -9.69 17.53
C GLY A 604 -20.01 -8.68 16.39
N LEU A 605 -20.71 -7.57 16.59
CA LEU A 605 -20.78 -6.44 15.67
C LEU A 605 -20.53 -5.17 16.48
N TYR A 606 -19.87 -4.18 15.88
CA TYR A 606 -19.61 -2.89 16.53
C TYR A 606 -19.99 -1.71 15.64
N ASN A 607 -20.14 -0.54 16.28
CA ASN A 607 -20.17 0.78 15.63
C ASN A 607 -18.84 1.49 15.84
#